data_AF-A0A925AXM4-F1
#
_entry.id   AF-A0A925AXM4-F1
#
_cell.length_a   1.000
_cell.length_b   1.000
_cell.length_c   1.000
_cell.angle_alpha   90.00
_cell.angle_beta   90.00
_cell.angle_gamma   90.00
#
_symmetry.space_group_name_H-M   'P 1'
#
loop_
_entity.id
_entity.type
_entity.pdbx_description
1 polymer ?
#
loop_
_entity_poly.entity_id
_entity_poly.type
_entity_poly.pdbx_seq_one_letter_code
_entity_poly.pdbx_strand_id
1 'polypeptide(L)'
;MTPYNRIGRSALRSKWLRGTATALAFAGVSAASACDILDVSNPNNVSEDALNNAAAAPPLVNGLVAATTRALSSIFASYSTATDELMWVGSRDAYNQLDRGAISEQSNEFVDLSLFYVFEARYLANNAIDRLVGFGFEDAAANDNSKLLLARAFLYSAIIYTTIADQFDDFAISNKTIAGDNIGPANMVQLYDSAVSYLDRAEPLAVAIADDAALGDILAMRARVKHARAVWELLNPSGTVPSNPLVNDAGANADAQAALALISGDHKLRVEVTPPLSDGNVAIGFNVNSRLEITFDTVRYTNPDETGKQADPLNPVKLRDPITNAPDPVLRAFIDEFVEAKDSPFLTIVSQREMYLILAEGALAAGNTAGFTTQINLLRALDGLTPYSGQVAARTLLIHERSVNLYLQGRALNDLYRFGRQAPGWDVGEDALTCPGILFTITVSERLANPNFSDSPSGAAACGL
;
A
#
# COMPACT_ATOMS: atom_id res chain seq x y z
N MET A 1 -12.73 -85.40 2.44
CA MET A 1 -14.12 -85.78 2.74
C MET A 1 -15.02 -85.32 1.59
N THR A 2 -15.24 -86.20 0.62
CA THR A 2 -16.43 -86.27 -0.25
C THR A 2 -17.64 -86.75 0.60
N PRO A 3 -18.94 -86.72 0.15
CA PRO A 3 -19.39 -86.85 -1.24
C PRO A 3 -20.66 -86.07 -1.69
N TYR A 4 -20.90 -86.07 -3.03
CA TYR A 4 -22.15 -86.37 -3.80
C TYR A 4 -23.49 -85.71 -3.40
N ASN A 5 -24.43 -85.30 -4.27
CA ASN A 5 -24.96 -85.81 -5.55
C ASN A 5 -25.91 -84.71 -6.11
N ARG A 6 -25.86 -84.21 -7.35
CA ARG A 6 -26.30 -84.72 -8.67
C ARG A 6 -27.79 -85.10 -8.83
N ILE A 7 -28.31 -84.71 -10.01
CA ILE A 7 -29.54 -85.14 -10.74
C ILE A 7 -30.74 -84.18 -10.56
N GLY A 8 -31.37 -83.60 -11.59
CA GLY A 8 -31.20 -83.69 -13.04
C GLY A 8 -32.49 -83.31 -13.78
N ARG A 9 -32.35 -82.93 -15.06
CA ARG A 9 -33.35 -83.00 -16.17
C ARG A 9 -34.58 -82.08 -16.04
N SER A 10 -35.22 -81.55 -17.09
CA SER A 10 -34.99 -81.47 -18.53
C SER A 10 -36.08 -80.57 -19.13
N ALA A 11 -35.76 -79.91 -20.25
CA ALA A 11 -36.59 -79.50 -21.39
C ALA A 11 -38.13 -79.52 -21.30
N LEU A 12 -38.76 -78.44 -21.83
CA LEU A 12 -39.77 -78.41 -22.93
C LEU A 12 -40.46 -77.02 -22.95
N ARG A 13 -40.18 -76.15 -23.93
CA ARG A 13 -40.93 -75.95 -25.20
C ARG A 13 -42.43 -75.60 -25.02
N SER A 14 -42.77 -74.34 -25.32
CA SER A 14 -43.82 -73.90 -26.28
C SER A 14 -44.10 -72.40 -26.06
N LYS A 15 -43.62 -71.49 -26.92
CA LYS A 15 -44.27 -70.94 -28.13
C LYS A 15 -45.68 -70.36 -27.90
N TRP A 16 -45.86 -69.15 -28.45
CA TRP A 16 -47.09 -68.35 -28.70
C TRP A 16 -47.54 -67.52 -27.48
N LEU A 17 -47.78 -66.20 -27.54
CA LEU A 17 -48.22 -65.32 -28.64
C LEU A 17 -47.54 -63.94 -28.62
N ARG A 18 -47.48 -63.35 -29.82
CA ARG A 18 -47.19 -61.94 -30.12
C ARG A 18 -48.31 -61.04 -29.58
N GLY A 19 -47.98 -59.81 -29.19
CA GLY A 19 -48.95 -58.71 -29.19
C GLY A 19 -48.74 -57.64 -28.12
N THR A 20 -48.01 -56.59 -28.49
CA THR A 20 -48.31 -55.18 -28.15
C THR A 20 -48.58 -54.80 -26.68
N ALA A 21 -47.56 -54.27 -26.01
CA ALA A 21 -47.70 -53.15 -25.06
C ALA A 21 -46.32 -52.56 -24.76
N THR A 22 -45.71 -51.94 -25.78
CA THR A 22 -44.62 -50.97 -25.57
C THR A 22 -45.24 -49.66 -25.08
N ALA A 23 -44.54 -49.01 -24.16
CA ALA A 23 -44.72 -47.62 -23.73
C ALA A 23 -45.90 -47.32 -22.79
N LEU A 24 -45.68 -47.50 -21.46
CA LEU A 24 -46.22 -46.64 -20.38
C LEU A 24 -45.82 -47.16 -18.99
N ALA A 25 -44.53 -47.33 -18.71
CA ALA A 25 -44.07 -47.61 -17.34
C ALA A 25 -42.59 -47.24 -17.07
N PHE A 26 -42.02 -46.31 -17.84
CA PHE A 26 -40.70 -45.73 -17.58
C PHE A 26 -40.68 -44.20 -17.72
N ALA A 27 -41.85 -43.57 -17.62
CA ALA A 27 -42.04 -42.11 -17.67
C ALA A 27 -42.53 -41.54 -16.33
N GLY A 28 -42.12 -42.16 -15.21
CA GLY A 28 -42.59 -41.81 -13.86
C GLY A 28 -41.49 -41.46 -12.86
N VAL A 29 -40.23 -41.33 -13.29
CA VAL A 29 -39.11 -40.88 -12.43
C VAL A 29 -38.28 -39.75 -13.07
N SER A 30 -38.55 -39.36 -14.31
CA SER A 30 -37.85 -38.30 -15.03
C SER A 30 -38.55 -36.92 -14.99
N ALA A 31 -39.53 -36.72 -14.10
CA ALA A 31 -40.28 -35.46 -13.97
C ALA A 31 -40.14 -34.80 -12.58
N ALA A 32 -39.03 -35.05 -11.88
CA ALA A 32 -38.71 -34.39 -10.60
C ALA A 32 -37.28 -33.84 -10.54
N SER A 33 -36.67 -33.52 -11.69
CA SER A 33 -35.31 -32.96 -11.78
C SER A 33 -35.29 -31.52 -12.35
N ALA A 34 -36.39 -30.78 -12.21
CA ALA A 34 -36.50 -29.38 -12.68
C ALA A 34 -37.02 -28.41 -11.60
N CYS A 35 -36.90 -28.79 -10.34
CA CYS A 35 -37.01 -27.85 -9.24
C CYS A 35 -35.67 -27.84 -8.52
N ASP A 36 -35.01 -26.69 -8.55
CA ASP A 36 -33.85 -26.32 -7.77
C ASP A 36 -34.13 -26.45 -6.26
N ILE A 37 -34.23 -27.69 -5.76
CA ILE A 37 -34.57 -27.97 -4.37
C ILE A 37 -33.43 -27.61 -3.41
N LEU A 38 -32.24 -27.32 -3.95
CA LEU A 38 -31.05 -26.89 -3.22
C LEU A 38 -30.60 -25.47 -3.60
N ASP A 39 -31.22 -24.81 -4.58
CA ASP A 39 -30.84 -23.45 -4.97
C ASP A 39 -31.65 -22.45 -4.13
N VAL A 40 -31.06 -22.03 -3.02
CA VAL A 40 -31.65 -21.02 -2.14
C VAL A 40 -31.22 -19.66 -2.67
N SER A 41 -32.10 -19.00 -3.42
CA SER A 41 -31.90 -17.63 -3.86
C SER A 41 -31.91 -16.70 -2.65
N ASN A 42 -30.73 -16.26 -2.20
CA ASN A 42 -30.63 -15.15 -1.26
C ASN A 42 -30.99 -13.85 -2.01
N PRO A 43 -32.13 -13.20 -1.70
CA PRO A 43 -32.59 -12.01 -2.43
C PRO A 43 -31.68 -10.79 -2.24
N ASN A 44 -30.74 -10.85 -1.28
CA ASN A 44 -29.71 -9.83 -1.07
C ASN A 44 -28.35 -10.21 -1.67
N ASN A 45 -28.26 -11.33 -2.41
CA ASN A 45 -27.01 -11.76 -3.02
C ASN A 45 -26.72 -10.92 -4.27
N VAL A 46 -25.64 -10.15 -4.23
CA VAL A 46 -25.07 -9.56 -5.43
C VAL A 46 -24.17 -10.62 -6.05
N SER A 47 -24.61 -11.23 -7.16
CA SER A 47 -23.80 -12.23 -7.85
C SER A 47 -22.56 -11.59 -8.49
N GLU A 48 -21.49 -12.37 -8.66
CA GLU A 48 -20.30 -11.92 -9.39
C GLU A 48 -20.64 -11.45 -10.81
N ASP A 49 -21.65 -12.05 -11.43
CA ASP A 49 -22.16 -11.64 -12.75
C ASP A 49 -22.79 -10.25 -12.75
N ALA A 50 -23.39 -9.82 -11.63
CA ALA A 50 -23.94 -8.46 -11.51
C ALA A 50 -22.84 -7.39 -11.62
N LEU A 51 -21.60 -7.76 -11.30
CA LEU A 51 -20.43 -6.89 -11.44
C LEU A 51 -19.95 -6.78 -12.90
N ASN A 52 -20.50 -7.54 -13.85
CA ASN A 52 -20.19 -7.43 -15.29
C ASN A 52 -21.05 -6.37 -16.01
N ASN A 53 -21.78 -5.55 -15.26
CA ASN A 53 -22.55 -4.43 -15.78
C ASN A 53 -21.79 -3.11 -15.57
N ALA A 54 -21.70 -2.26 -16.60
CA ALA A 54 -21.06 -0.94 -16.52
C ALA A 54 -21.66 -0.02 -15.42
N ALA A 55 -22.92 -0.23 -15.04
CA ALA A 55 -23.55 0.47 -13.92
C ALA A 55 -22.90 0.16 -12.56
N ALA A 56 -22.13 -0.93 -12.44
CA ALA A 56 -21.38 -1.30 -11.26
C ALA A 56 -20.03 -0.55 -11.14
N ALA A 57 -19.63 0.26 -12.13
CA ALA A 57 -18.33 0.94 -12.09
C ALA A 57 -18.14 1.86 -10.87
N PRO A 58 -19.09 2.73 -10.47
CA PRO A 58 -18.93 3.55 -9.26
C PRO A 58 -18.69 2.73 -7.98
N PRO A 59 -19.50 1.70 -7.62
CA PRO A 59 -19.23 0.90 -6.43
C PRO A 59 -17.94 0.07 -6.55
N LEU A 60 -17.53 -0.38 -7.74
CA LEU A 60 -16.24 -1.06 -7.93
C LEU A 60 -15.06 -0.14 -7.58
N VAL A 61 -15.06 1.10 -8.12
CA VAL A 61 -14.00 2.08 -7.84
C VAL A 61 -14.02 2.51 -6.38
N ASN A 62 -15.19 2.73 -5.78
CA ASN A 62 -15.30 3.05 -4.36
C ASN A 62 -14.79 1.90 -3.47
N GLY A 63 -15.04 0.64 -3.86
CA GLY A 63 -14.52 -0.54 -3.18
C GLY A 63 -13.00 -0.61 -3.23
N LEU A 64 -12.39 -0.31 -4.38
CA LEU A 64 -10.92 -0.19 -4.52
C LEU A 64 -10.35 0.91 -3.63
N VAL A 65 -10.97 2.10 -3.65
CA VAL A 65 -10.55 3.23 -2.79
C VAL A 65 -10.61 2.84 -1.32
N ALA A 66 -11.73 2.26 -0.87
CA ALA A 66 -11.91 1.81 0.50
C ALA A 66 -10.88 0.75 0.92
N ALA A 67 -10.64 -0.26 0.08
CA ALA A 67 -9.65 -1.29 0.35
C ALA A 67 -8.23 -0.72 0.43
N THR A 68 -7.87 0.19 -0.47
CA THR A 68 -6.58 0.89 -0.46
C THR A 68 -6.41 1.71 0.81
N THR A 69 -7.41 2.50 1.19
CA THR A 69 -7.39 3.29 2.43
C THR A 69 -7.21 2.40 3.67
N ARG A 70 -7.92 1.27 3.76
CA ARG A 70 -7.77 0.32 4.86
C ARG A 70 -6.38 -0.31 4.88
N ALA A 71 -5.84 -0.70 3.72
CA ALA A 71 -4.50 -1.25 3.61
C ALA A 71 -3.45 -0.26 4.13
N LEU A 72 -3.53 1.01 3.69
CA LEU A 72 -2.62 2.08 4.13
C LEU A 72 -2.73 2.35 5.63
N SER A 73 -3.97 2.51 6.14
CA SER A 73 -4.23 2.71 7.57
C SER A 73 -3.65 1.59 8.43
N SER A 74 -3.66 0.35 7.93
CA SER A 74 -3.12 -0.81 8.64
C SER A 74 -1.60 -0.87 8.57
N ILE A 75 -1.02 -0.87 7.37
CA ILE A 75 0.41 -1.12 7.19
C ILE A 75 1.28 0.06 7.65
N PHE A 76 0.76 1.29 7.62
CA PHE A 76 1.51 2.46 8.11
C PHE A 76 1.77 2.41 9.61
N ALA A 77 0.93 1.74 10.41
CA ALA A 77 1.22 1.56 11.83
C ALA A 77 2.53 0.78 12.01
N SER A 78 2.64 -0.40 11.42
CA SER A 78 3.85 -1.22 11.45
C SER A 78 5.04 -0.53 10.79
N TYR A 79 4.85 0.05 9.61
CA TYR A 79 5.92 0.75 8.88
C TYR A 79 6.49 1.90 9.69
N SER A 80 5.65 2.79 10.24
CA SER A 80 6.15 3.94 10.97
C SER A 80 6.75 3.57 12.33
N THR A 81 6.33 2.48 12.96
CA THR A 81 7.00 1.93 14.16
C THR A 81 8.37 1.32 13.85
N ALA A 82 8.58 0.81 12.63
CA ALA A 82 9.91 0.36 12.18
C ALA A 82 10.91 1.52 11.95
N THR A 83 10.48 2.77 12.10
CA THR A 83 11.26 3.97 11.78
C THR A 83 11.49 4.83 13.02
N ASP A 84 11.92 6.08 12.82
CA ASP A 84 12.01 7.09 13.87
C ASP A 84 10.72 7.91 14.02
N GLU A 85 9.63 7.58 13.30
CA GLU A 85 8.38 8.34 13.38
C GLU A 85 7.52 7.93 14.58
N LEU A 86 7.31 6.64 14.80
CA LEU A 86 6.56 6.10 15.93
C LEU A 86 7.46 5.24 16.80
N MET A 87 7.16 5.17 18.10
CA MET A 87 7.84 4.31 19.06
C MET A 87 6.83 3.46 19.84
N TRP A 88 7.29 2.31 20.36
CA TRP A 88 6.46 1.43 21.16
C TRP A 88 6.39 1.89 22.62
N VAL A 89 5.17 1.92 23.17
CA VAL A 89 4.89 2.28 24.58
C VAL A 89 3.86 1.33 25.25
N GLY A 90 3.44 0.33 24.49
CA GLY A 90 2.33 -0.54 24.79
C GLY A 90 2.70 -1.86 25.47
N SER A 91 1.80 -2.83 25.32
CA SER A 91 1.96 -4.20 25.79
C SER A 91 2.24 -5.19 24.65
N ARG A 92 2.06 -4.76 23.41
CA ARG A 92 2.13 -5.62 22.23
C ARG A 92 3.56 -5.73 21.71
N ASP A 93 4.21 -6.85 22.01
CA ASP A 93 5.62 -7.11 21.70
C ASP A 93 5.97 -7.05 20.20
N ALA A 94 5.04 -7.37 19.30
CA ALA A 94 5.29 -7.24 17.86
C ALA A 94 5.57 -5.79 17.42
N TYR A 95 5.07 -4.77 18.12
CA TYR A 95 5.49 -3.38 17.86
C TYR A 95 6.89 -3.09 18.46
N ASN A 96 7.21 -3.65 19.62
CA ASN A 96 8.55 -3.56 20.21
C ASN A 96 9.60 -4.14 19.26
N GLN A 97 9.34 -5.30 18.65
CA GLN A 97 10.24 -5.91 17.66
C GLN A 97 10.57 -4.95 16.51
N LEU A 98 9.55 -4.29 15.94
CA LEU A 98 9.75 -3.32 14.86
C LEU A 98 10.50 -2.07 15.34
N ASP A 99 10.16 -1.52 16.51
CA ASP A 99 10.84 -0.36 17.12
C ASP A 99 12.31 -0.66 17.44
N ARG A 100 12.63 -1.92 17.79
CA ARG A 100 14.01 -2.41 17.96
C ARG A 100 14.74 -2.68 16.66
N GLY A 101 14.05 -2.62 15.53
CA GLY A 101 14.65 -2.76 14.21
C GLY A 101 14.72 -4.21 13.71
N ALA A 102 13.85 -5.11 14.20
CA ALA A 102 13.65 -6.46 13.64
C ALA A 102 12.62 -6.41 12.50
N ILE A 103 13.00 -5.80 11.37
CA ILE A 103 12.12 -5.46 10.25
C ILE A 103 11.70 -6.70 9.45
N SER A 104 12.60 -7.66 9.29
CA SER A 104 12.41 -8.85 8.45
C SER A 104 11.68 -9.99 9.17
N GLU A 105 11.22 -9.78 10.41
CA GLU A 105 10.55 -10.78 11.26
C GLU A 105 9.23 -11.27 10.63
N GLN A 106 9.26 -12.48 10.08
CA GLN A 106 8.16 -13.09 9.32
C GLN A 106 6.95 -13.41 10.19
N SER A 107 7.16 -13.63 11.49
CA SER A 107 6.09 -13.92 12.44
C SER A 107 5.50 -12.68 13.11
N ASN A 108 5.91 -11.47 12.67
CA ASN A 108 5.39 -10.23 13.23
C ASN A 108 3.88 -10.13 13.03
N GLU A 109 3.13 -10.18 14.13
CA GLU A 109 1.67 -10.26 14.13
C GLU A 109 1.01 -9.09 13.38
N PHE A 110 1.54 -7.87 13.50
CA PHE A 110 0.89 -6.69 12.91
C PHE A 110 1.20 -6.52 11.44
N VAL A 111 2.40 -6.91 10.99
CA VAL A 111 2.72 -6.98 9.55
C VAL A 111 1.88 -8.08 8.90
N ASP A 112 1.75 -9.26 9.53
CA ASP A 112 0.99 -10.39 9.01
C ASP A 112 -0.50 -10.07 8.86
N LEU A 113 -1.09 -9.44 9.88
CA LEU A 113 -2.49 -8.98 9.81
C LEU A 113 -2.70 -7.89 8.76
N SER A 114 -1.77 -6.95 8.62
CA SER A 114 -1.87 -5.86 7.65
C SER A 114 -1.73 -6.37 6.21
N LEU A 115 -0.91 -7.41 6.00
CA LEU A 115 -0.66 -8.00 4.68
C LEU A 115 -1.93 -8.49 4.00
N PHE A 116 -2.92 -9.00 4.74
CA PHE A 116 -4.21 -9.41 4.17
C PHE A 116 -4.97 -8.25 3.51
N TYR A 117 -4.97 -7.06 4.13
CA TYR A 117 -5.60 -5.87 3.55
C TYR A 117 -4.82 -5.36 2.34
N VAL A 118 -3.49 -5.45 2.36
CA VAL A 118 -2.63 -5.10 1.21
C VAL A 118 -2.91 -6.04 0.02
N PHE A 119 -3.00 -7.36 0.25
CA PHE A 119 -3.36 -8.32 -0.80
C PHE A 119 -4.74 -8.06 -1.38
N GLU A 120 -5.73 -7.75 -0.54
CA GLU A 120 -7.08 -7.43 -0.98
C GLU A 120 -7.12 -6.17 -1.85
N ALA A 121 -6.50 -5.08 -1.40
CA ALA A 121 -6.44 -3.82 -2.14
C ALA A 121 -5.76 -4.01 -3.50
N ARG A 122 -4.63 -4.74 -3.52
CA ARG A 122 -3.92 -5.08 -4.76
C ARG A 122 -4.76 -5.94 -5.70
N TYR A 123 -5.49 -6.95 -5.18
CA TYR A 123 -6.40 -7.73 -6.03
C TYR A 123 -7.51 -6.85 -6.63
N LEU A 124 -8.14 -6.02 -5.80
CA LEU A 124 -9.25 -5.16 -6.22
C LEU A 124 -8.78 -4.12 -7.24
N ALA A 125 -7.52 -3.68 -7.18
CA ALA A 125 -6.90 -2.80 -8.16
C ALA A 125 -6.97 -3.40 -9.56
N ASN A 126 -6.43 -4.62 -9.72
CA ASN A 126 -6.46 -5.33 -11.01
C ASN A 126 -7.90 -5.67 -11.44
N ASN A 127 -8.72 -6.18 -10.51
CA ASN A 127 -10.09 -6.57 -10.83
C ASN A 127 -10.95 -5.38 -11.30
N ALA A 128 -10.85 -4.23 -10.63
CA ALA A 128 -11.59 -3.04 -11.02
C ALA A 128 -11.11 -2.52 -12.39
N ILE A 129 -9.80 -2.44 -12.62
CA ILE A 129 -9.25 -2.02 -13.92
C ILE A 129 -9.73 -2.94 -15.04
N ASP A 130 -9.58 -4.26 -14.88
CA ASP A 130 -9.96 -5.22 -15.92
C ASP A 130 -11.44 -5.10 -16.29
N ARG A 131 -12.32 -4.93 -15.29
CA ARG A 131 -13.76 -4.71 -15.50
C ARG A 131 -14.05 -3.39 -16.19
N LEU A 132 -13.49 -2.27 -15.71
CA LEU A 132 -13.74 -0.94 -16.28
C LEU A 132 -13.22 -0.83 -17.73
N VAL A 133 -12.04 -1.39 -18.00
CA VAL A 133 -11.50 -1.51 -19.37
C VAL A 133 -12.43 -2.39 -20.21
N GLY A 134 -12.90 -3.52 -19.69
CA GLY A 134 -13.87 -4.39 -20.34
C GLY A 134 -15.22 -3.72 -20.65
N PHE A 135 -15.60 -2.67 -19.92
CA PHE A 135 -16.77 -1.83 -20.20
C PHE A 135 -16.52 -0.77 -21.28
N GLY A 136 -15.31 -0.69 -21.84
CA GLY A 136 -14.94 0.31 -22.84
C GLY A 136 -14.67 1.69 -22.26
N PHE A 137 -14.33 1.82 -20.97
CA PHE A 137 -14.13 3.13 -20.33
C PHE A 137 -12.82 3.81 -20.78
N GLU A 138 -11.92 3.06 -21.39
CA GLU A 138 -10.68 3.57 -22.02
C GLU A 138 -10.92 4.03 -23.48
N ASP A 139 -12.08 3.71 -24.06
CA ASP A 139 -12.38 4.05 -25.44
C ASP A 139 -12.59 5.56 -25.61
N ALA A 140 -12.20 6.08 -26.79
CA ALA A 140 -12.39 7.49 -27.11
C ALA A 140 -13.85 7.96 -26.96
N ALA A 141 -14.81 7.07 -27.25
CA ALA A 141 -16.24 7.32 -27.16
C ALA A 141 -16.82 7.28 -25.74
N ALA A 142 -16.05 6.87 -24.72
CA ALA A 142 -16.50 6.89 -23.34
C ALA A 142 -16.81 8.31 -22.87
N ASN A 143 -17.88 8.45 -22.08
CA ASN A 143 -18.23 9.74 -21.47
C ASN A 143 -17.27 10.13 -20.35
N ASP A 144 -17.27 11.41 -19.98
CA ASP A 144 -16.30 11.98 -19.05
C ASP A 144 -16.33 11.31 -17.67
N ASN A 145 -17.52 10.97 -17.16
CA ASN A 145 -17.65 10.27 -15.89
C ASN A 145 -17.02 8.86 -15.91
N SER A 146 -17.13 8.16 -17.04
CA SER A 146 -16.54 6.83 -17.21
C SER A 146 -15.01 6.91 -17.24
N LYS A 147 -14.47 7.92 -17.95
CA LYS A 147 -13.03 8.21 -17.99
C LYS A 147 -12.49 8.61 -16.62
N LEU A 148 -13.23 9.45 -15.89
CA LEU A 148 -12.86 9.85 -14.53
C LEU A 148 -12.81 8.66 -13.57
N LEU A 149 -13.79 7.76 -13.63
CA LEU A 149 -13.81 6.54 -12.82
C LEU A 149 -12.60 5.64 -13.13
N LEU A 150 -12.26 5.47 -14.41
CA LEU A 150 -11.09 4.67 -14.81
C LEU A 150 -9.77 5.34 -14.42
N ALA A 151 -9.64 6.66 -14.59
CA ALA A 151 -8.46 7.42 -14.16
C ALA A 151 -8.24 7.27 -12.64
N ARG A 152 -9.32 7.35 -11.84
CA ARG A 152 -9.28 7.13 -10.40
C ARG A 152 -8.88 5.69 -10.05
N ALA A 153 -9.38 4.70 -10.78
CA ALA A 153 -8.99 3.31 -10.59
C ALA A 153 -7.49 3.10 -10.83
N PHE A 154 -6.94 3.69 -11.90
CA PHE A 154 -5.50 3.67 -12.16
C PHE A 154 -4.68 4.37 -11.07
N LEU A 155 -5.11 5.57 -10.62
CA LEU A 155 -4.42 6.30 -9.56
C LEU A 155 -4.34 5.47 -8.27
N TYR A 156 -5.45 4.90 -7.80
CA TYR A 156 -5.46 4.09 -6.58
C TYR A 156 -4.73 2.75 -6.74
N SER A 157 -4.71 2.19 -7.95
CA SER A 157 -3.88 1.02 -8.28
C SER A 157 -2.39 1.36 -8.19
N ALA A 158 -1.97 2.51 -8.71
CA ALA A 158 -0.59 2.96 -8.58
C ALA A 158 -0.20 3.19 -7.11
N ILE A 159 -1.10 3.74 -6.29
CA ILE A 159 -0.88 3.94 -4.84
C ILE A 159 -0.57 2.61 -4.15
N ILE A 160 -1.41 1.58 -4.33
CA ILE A 160 -1.18 0.30 -3.64
C ILE A 160 0.06 -0.44 -4.16
N TYR A 161 0.32 -0.42 -5.47
CA TYR A 161 1.53 -1.03 -6.04
C TYR A 161 2.80 -0.36 -5.54
N THR A 162 2.79 0.96 -5.43
CA THR A 162 3.92 1.72 -4.89
C THR A 162 4.11 1.47 -3.40
N THR A 163 3.02 1.36 -2.65
CA THR A 163 3.06 1.02 -1.22
C THR A 163 3.71 -0.35 -0.99
N ILE A 164 3.35 -1.34 -1.80
CA ILE A 164 3.98 -2.67 -1.73
C ILE A 164 5.48 -2.56 -2.02
N ALA A 165 5.86 -1.85 -3.07
CA ALA A 165 7.26 -1.69 -3.48
C ALA A 165 8.12 -0.96 -2.44
N ASP A 166 7.54 0.01 -1.71
CA ASP A 166 8.24 0.78 -0.68
C ASP A 166 8.42 0.04 0.64
N GLN A 167 7.65 -1.02 0.88
CA GLN A 167 7.47 -1.62 2.20
C GLN A 167 7.82 -3.10 2.29
N PHE A 168 7.94 -3.80 1.15
CA PHE A 168 8.21 -5.23 1.14
C PHE A 168 9.42 -5.57 0.26
N ASP A 169 10.23 -6.52 0.72
CA ASP A 169 11.35 -7.11 -0.02
C ASP A 169 10.91 -8.26 -0.92
N ASP A 170 9.72 -8.81 -0.73
CA ASP A 170 9.12 -9.77 -1.65
C ASP A 170 7.59 -9.64 -1.58
N PHE A 171 6.90 -9.96 -2.66
CA PHE A 171 5.44 -9.95 -2.69
C PHE A 171 4.88 -11.05 -3.61
N ALA A 172 3.74 -11.64 -3.26
CA ALA A 172 3.08 -12.65 -4.08
C ALA A 172 1.87 -12.07 -4.84
N ILE A 173 1.80 -12.29 -6.16
CA ILE A 173 0.68 -11.82 -6.98
C ILE A 173 -0.23 -13.00 -7.35
N SER A 174 -1.34 -13.16 -6.62
CA SER A 174 -2.40 -14.16 -6.88
C SER A 174 -3.68 -13.51 -7.43
N ASN A 175 -4.54 -14.31 -8.06
CA ASN A 175 -5.90 -13.95 -8.50
C ASN A 175 -7.01 -14.45 -7.53
N LYS A 176 -6.68 -14.65 -6.24
CA LYS A 176 -7.51 -15.25 -5.17
C LYS A 176 -7.85 -16.73 -5.30
N THR A 177 -7.93 -17.28 -6.51
CA THR A 177 -8.34 -18.67 -6.75
C THR A 177 -7.17 -19.60 -7.02
N ILE A 178 -6.07 -19.05 -7.52
CA ILE A 178 -4.84 -19.76 -7.84
C ILE A 178 -3.71 -19.06 -7.09
N ALA A 179 -2.92 -19.86 -6.37
CA ALA A 179 -1.71 -19.38 -5.72
C ALA A 179 -0.77 -18.75 -6.75
N GLY A 180 -0.22 -17.58 -6.42
CA GLY A 180 0.72 -16.87 -7.27
C GLY A 180 2.15 -17.14 -6.83
N ASP A 181 3.08 -17.10 -7.78
CA ASP A 181 4.51 -17.15 -7.45
C ASP A 181 4.93 -15.85 -6.74
N ASN A 182 5.97 -15.95 -5.91
CA ASN A 182 6.60 -14.78 -5.33
C ASN A 182 7.38 -14.01 -6.41
N ILE A 183 7.35 -12.67 -6.33
CA ILE A 183 8.05 -11.79 -7.28
C ILE A 183 9.55 -11.98 -7.17
N GLY A 184 10.05 -12.12 -5.94
CA GLY A 184 11.45 -12.23 -5.59
C GLY A 184 12.12 -10.86 -5.38
N PRO A 185 13.05 -10.71 -4.42
CA PRO A 185 13.61 -9.40 -4.06
C PRO A 185 14.22 -8.60 -5.20
N ALA A 186 14.94 -9.27 -6.11
CA ALA A 186 15.56 -8.60 -7.26
C ALA A 186 14.54 -8.01 -8.26
N ASN A 187 13.28 -8.47 -8.21
CA ASN A 187 12.24 -8.08 -9.15
C ASN A 187 11.23 -7.10 -8.55
N MET A 188 11.33 -6.74 -7.26
CA MET A 188 10.40 -5.81 -6.61
C MET A 188 10.35 -4.44 -7.30
N VAL A 189 11.43 -4.03 -7.97
CA VAL A 189 11.47 -2.82 -8.81
C VAL A 189 10.36 -2.76 -9.86
N GLN A 190 9.90 -3.92 -10.36
CA GLN A 190 8.86 -4.02 -11.38
C GLN A 190 7.49 -3.52 -10.90
N LEU A 191 7.27 -3.46 -9.58
CA LEU A 191 6.05 -2.89 -9.01
C LEU A 191 5.99 -1.37 -9.19
N TYR A 192 7.14 -0.68 -9.13
CA TYR A 192 7.21 0.73 -9.52
C TYR A 192 6.90 0.92 -11.01
N ASP A 193 7.45 0.05 -11.87
CA ASP A 193 7.19 0.10 -13.32
C ASP A 193 5.70 -0.11 -13.62
N SER A 194 5.04 -1.02 -12.87
CA SER A 194 3.59 -1.25 -12.94
C SER A 194 2.80 -0.01 -12.49
N ALA A 195 3.20 0.62 -11.39
CA ALA A 195 2.57 1.85 -10.91
C ALA A 195 2.72 3.02 -11.91
N VAL A 196 3.90 3.20 -12.51
CA VAL A 196 4.12 4.18 -13.59
C VAL A 196 3.21 3.87 -14.79
N SER A 197 3.11 2.60 -15.19
CA SER A 197 2.23 2.20 -16.30
C SER A 197 0.76 2.54 -16.06
N TYR A 198 0.25 2.38 -14.83
CA TYR A 198 -1.11 2.82 -14.50
C TYR A 198 -1.26 4.33 -14.60
N LEU A 199 -0.29 5.11 -14.12
CA LEU A 199 -0.34 6.57 -14.17
C LEU A 199 -0.21 7.11 -15.60
N ASP A 200 0.60 6.46 -16.44
CA ASP A 200 0.70 6.76 -17.88
C ASP A 200 -0.62 6.52 -18.62
N ARG A 201 -1.43 5.55 -18.16
CA ARG A 201 -2.78 5.30 -18.69
C ARG A 201 -3.83 6.25 -18.09
N ALA A 202 -3.64 6.72 -16.86
CA ALA A 202 -4.53 7.68 -16.21
C ALA A 202 -4.42 9.09 -16.80
N GLU A 203 -3.21 9.55 -17.10
CA GLU A 203 -2.93 10.89 -17.61
C GLU A 203 -3.80 11.27 -18.84
N PRO A 204 -3.83 10.50 -19.94
CA PRO A 204 -4.61 10.87 -21.11
C PRO A 204 -6.11 10.91 -20.84
N LEU A 205 -6.62 10.16 -19.85
CA LEU A 205 -8.03 10.20 -19.44
C LEU A 205 -8.37 11.51 -18.74
N ALA A 206 -7.52 11.97 -17.83
CA ALA A 206 -7.69 13.25 -17.14
C ALA A 206 -7.57 14.44 -18.11
N VAL A 207 -6.62 14.38 -19.05
CA VAL A 207 -6.48 15.36 -20.14
C VAL A 207 -7.75 15.41 -21.00
N ALA A 208 -8.29 14.25 -21.38
CA ALA A 208 -9.45 14.17 -22.27
C ALA A 208 -10.72 14.80 -21.67
N ILE A 209 -10.84 14.83 -20.33
CA ILE A 209 -11.98 15.43 -19.62
C ILE A 209 -11.69 16.83 -19.06
N ALA A 210 -10.48 17.37 -19.33
CA ALA A 210 -10.02 18.68 -18.84
C ALA A 210 -10.11 18.84 -17.31
N ASP A 211 -9.73 17.81 -16.55
CA ASP A 211 -9.68 17.84 -15.09
C ASP A 211 -8.24 18.08 -14.60
N ASP A 212 -7.88 19.35 -14.42
CA ASP A 212 -6.54 19.77 -13.97
C ASP A 212 -6.21 19.26 -12.55
N ALA A 213 -7.22 19.08 -11.69
CA ALA A 213 -7.00 18.58 -10.34
C ALA A 213 -6.62 17.09 -10.37
N ALA A 214 -7.38 16.27 -11.12
CA ALA A 214 -7.05 14.87 -11.33
C ALA A 214 -5.70 14.70 -12.04
N LEU A 215 -5.43 15.52 -13.07
CA LEU A 215 -4.15 15.50 -13.79
C LEU A 215 -2.98 15.87 -12.87
N GLY A 216 -3.15 16.90 -12.04
CA GLY A 216 -2.17 17.30 -11.03
C GLY A 216 -1.84 16.18 -10.05
N ASP A 217 -2.85 15.47 -9.54
CA ASP A 217 -2.68 14.33 -8.64
C ASP A 217 -1.97 13.15 -9.32
N ILE A 218 -2.32 12.85 -10.57
CA ILE A 218 -1.68 11.78 -11.36
C ILE A 218 -0.21 12.09 -11.58
N LEU A 219 0.13 13.32 -11.97
CA LEU A 219 1.51 13.75 -12.20
C LEU A 219 2.30 13.77 -10.89
N ALA A 220 1.72 14.26 -9.80
CA ALA A 220 2.36 14.26 -8.49
C ALA A 220 2.65 12.84 -8.00
N MET A 221 1.69 11.93 -8.16
CA MET A 221 1.90 10.51 -7.85
C MET A 221 3.01 9.93 -8.74
N ARG A 222 3.02 10.21 -10.05
CA ARG A 222 4.03 9.65 -10.97
C ARG A 222 5.43 10.15 -10.66
N ALA A 223 5.57 11.43 -10.28
CA ALA A 223 6.82 11.98 -9.79
C ALA A 223 7.34 11.23 -8.56
N ARG A 224 6.45 10.98 -7.59
CA ARG A 224 6.75 10.24 -6.37
C ARG A 224 7.13 8.79 -6.63
N VAL A 225 6.45 8.09 -7.55
CA VAL A 225 6.80 6.71 -7.93
C VAL A 225 8.19 6.66 -8.57
N LYS A 226 8.49 7.56 -9.51
CA LYS A 226 9.80 7.63 -10.17
C LYS A 226 10.93 7.96 -9.19
N HIS A 227 10.69 8.89 -8.26
CA HIS A 227 11.64 9.18 -7.18
C HIS A 227 11.87 7.97 -6.28
N ALA A 228 10.80 7.31 -5.82
CA ALA A 228 10.88 6.13 -4.97
C ALA A 228 11.60 4.96 -5.66
N ARG A 229 11.35 4.72 -6.96
CA ARG A 229 12.09 3.74 -7.78
C ARG A 229 13.59 4.02 -7.78
N ALA A 230 13.99 5.28 -7.95
CA ALA A 230 15.41 5.67 -7.91
C ALA A 230 16.00 5.54 -6.50
N VAL A 231 15.22 5.78 -5.43
CA VAL A 231 15.64 5.48 -4.06
C VAL A 231 15.85 3.98 -3.86
N TRP A 232 14.94 3.14 -4.37
CA TRP A 232 15.07 1.69 -4.30
C TRP A 232 16.38 1.21 -4.95
N GLU A 233 16.73 1.75 -6.13
CA GLU A 233 17.99 1.43 -6.83
C GLU A 233 19.25 1.84 -6.05
N LEU A 234 19.17 2.83 -5.16
CA LEU A 234 20.29 3.21 -4.28
C LEU A 234 20.47 2.23 -3.11
N LEU A 235 19.40 1.57 -2.69
CA LEU A 235 19.34 0.74 -1.49
C LEU A 235 19.37 -0.77 -1.78
N ASN A 236 19.14 -1.16 -3.03
CA ASN A 236 19.03 -2.57 -3.43
C ASN A 236 20.19 -3.01 -4.34
N PRO A 237 20.80 -4.19 -4.10
CA PRO A 237 20.51 -5.10 -3.00
C PRO A 237 20.87 -4.51 -1.62
N SER A 238 20.07 -4.85 -0.60
CA SER A 238 20.21 -4.37 0.77
C SER A 238 21.56 -4.75 1.40
N GLY A 239 21.95 -4.04 2.45
CA GLY A 239 23.18 -4.27 3.21
C GLY A 239 24.20 -3.14 3.18
N THR A 240 23.95 -2.07 2.41
CA THR A 240 24.90 -0.95 2.31
C THR A 240 24.21 0.40 2.35
N VAL A 241 24.88 1.36 3.00
CA VAL A 241 24.50 2.77 2.93
C VAL A 241 25.17 3.39 1.69
N PRO A 242 24.40 4.00 0.77
CA PRO A 242 24.96 4.60 -0.43
C PRO A 242 25.88 5.78 -0.11
N SER A 243 26.99 5.89 -0.84
CA SER A 243 27.93 7.01 -0.68
C SER A 243 27.35 8.34 -1.18
N ASN A 244 26.52 8.29 -2.23
CA ASN A 244 25.70 9.41 -2.70
C ASN A 244 24.21 9.05 -2.54
N PRO A 245 23.51 9.61 -1.56
CA PRO A 245 22.15 9.21 -1.26
C PRO A 245 21.09 10.07 -1.94
N LEU A 246 21.49 11.11 -2.69
CA LEU A 246 20.55 12.04 -3.30
C LEU A 246 20.07 11.53 -4.65
N VAL A 247 18.77 11.66 -4.91
CA VAL A 247 18.12 11.27 -6.16
C VAL A 247 17.97 12.48 -7.09
N ASN A 248 18.29 12.28 -8.37
CA ASN A 248 18.02 13.23 -9.45
C ASN A 248 17.45 12.51 -10.67
N ASP A 249 16.22 12.01 -10.54
CA ASP A 249 15.52 11.37 -11.66
C ASP A 249 14.86 12.44 -12.55
N ALA A 250 15.21 12.43 -13.84
CA ALA A 250 14.73 13.44 -14.79
C ALA A 250 13.20 13.37 -14.99
N GLY A 251 12.63 12.16 -14.97
CA GLY A 251 11.19 11.95 -15.12
C GLY A 251 10.43 12.42 -13.87
N ALA A 252 10.94 12.13 -12.68
CA ALA A 252 10.39 12.60 -11.42
C ALA A 252 10.38 14.13 -11.34
N ASN A 253 11.49 14.76 -11.72
CA ASN A 253 11.59 16.22 -11.75
C ASN A 253 10.62 16.85 -12.76
N ALA A 254 10.50 16.28 -13.95
CA ALA A 254 9.58 16.78 -14.98
C ALA A 254 8.12 16.69 -14.53
N ASP A 255 7.71 15.52 -13.99
CA ASP A 255 6.35 15.32 -13.48
C ASP A 255 6.07 16.21 -12.26
N ALA A 256 7.03 16.39 -11.35
CA ALA A 256 6.87 17.26 -10.18
C ALA A 256 6.65 18.71 -10.62
N GLN A 257 7.42 19.19 -11.60
CA GLN A 257 7.24 20.54 -12.14
C GLN A 257 5.90 20.70 -12.87
N ALA A 258 5.47 19.68 -13.62
CA ALA A 258 4.19 19.69 -14.31
C ALA A 258 3.01 19.66 -13.33
N ALA A 259 3.09 18.86 -12.27
CA ALA A 259 2.09 18.83 -11.20
C ALA A 259 1.97 20.19 -10.51
N LEU A 260 3.10 20.82 -10.16
CA LEU A 260 3.14 22.16 -9.55
C LEU A 260 2.57 23.28 -10.43
N ALA A 261 2.43 23.06 -11.73
CA ALA A 261 1.76 24.00 -12.62
C ALA A 261 0.23 23.89 -12.58
N LEU A 262 -0.30 22.77 -12.08
CA LEU A 262 -1.74 22.46 -12.03
C LEU A 262 -2.32 22.55 -10.61
N ILE A 263 -1.54 22.18 -9.61
CA ILE A 263 -1.93 22.24 -8.20
C ILE A 263 -1.44 23.54 -7.55
N SER A 264 -2.18 24.07 -6.59
CA SER A 264 -1.85 25.33 -5.92
C SER A 264 -2.25 25.35 -4.44
N GLY A 265 -1.76 26.35 -3.69
CA GLY A 265 -1.97 26.44 -2.25
C GLY A 265 -1.03 25.50 -1.49
N ASP A 266 -1.60 24.68 -0.60
CA ASP A 266 -0.93 23.56 0.08
C ASP A 266 -1.65 22.26 -0.28
N HIS A 267 -1.72 21.95 -1.58
CA HIS A 267 -2.49 20.83 -2.11
C HIS A 267 -1.95 19.47 -1.60
N LYS A 268 -2.88 18.60 -1.19
CA LYS A 268 -2.59 17.25 -0.67
C LYS A 268 -3.61 16.27 -1.22
N LEU A 269 -3.15 15.23 -1.91
CA LEU A 269 -3.97 14.05 -2.15
C LEU A 269 -3.99 13.23 -0.86
N ARG A 270 -5.15 13.15 -0.23
CA ARG A 270 -5.35 12.45 1.04
C ARG A 270 -6.40 11.37 0.91
N VAL A 271 -6.24 10.31 1.69
CA VAL A 271 -7.33 9.37 1.99
C VAL A 271 -7.86 9.66 3.38
N GLU A 272 -9.18 9.63 3.49
CA GLU A 272 -9.89 9.79 4.76
C GLU A 272 -10.16 8.40 5.36
N VAL A 273 -9.57 8.12 6.52
CA VAL A 273 -9.86 6.90 7.26
C VAL A 273 -11.13 7.16 8.07
N THR A 274 -12.22 6.47 7.75
CA THR A 274 -13.49 6.56 8.50
C THR A 274 -14.01 5.16 8.81
N PRO A 275 -14.79 4.95 9.88
CA PRO A 275 -15.41 3.64 10.13
C PRO A 275 -16.23 3.15 8.91
N PRO A 276 -16.11 1.87 8.51
CA PRO A 276 -15.35 0.80 9.17
C PRO A 276 -13.88 0.65 8.70
N LEU A 277 -13.33 1.58 7.92
CA LEU A 277 -11.94 1.56 7.44
C LEU A 277 -10.92 1.82 8.55
N SER A 278 -11.35 2.48 9.63
CA SER A 278 -10.61 2.63 10.89
C SER A 278 -10.68 1.39 11.79
N ASP A 279 -11.58 0.45 11.49
CA ASP A 279 -11.85 -0.68 12.38
C ASP A 279 -10.77 -1.75 12.21
N GLY A 280 -10.31 -2.30 13.32
CA GLY A 280 -9.36 -3.39 13.34
C GLY A 280 -8.16 -3.11 14.24
N ASN A 281 -7.49 -4.18 14.65
CA ASN A 281 -6.39 -4.11 15.62
C ASN A 281 -5.11 -3.47 15.06
N VAL A 282 -5.03 -3.21 13.75
CA VAL A 282 -3.83 -2.73 13.04
C VAL A 282 -3.96 -1.28 12.57
N ALA A 283 -5.13 -0.65 12.63
CA ALA A 283 -5.30 0.72 12.14
C ALA A 283 -4.43 1.70 12.93
N ILE A 284 -3.71 2.58 12.23
CA ILE A 284 -2.73 3.50 12.83
C ILE A 284 -3.38 4.48 13.81
N GLY A 285 -4.51 5.08 13.45
CA GLY A 285 -5.24 6.01 14.33
C GLY A 285 -5.64 5.32 15.64
N PHE A 286 -6.18 4.10 15.55
CA PHE A 286 -6.56 3.32 16.71
C PHE A 286 -5.37 2.98 17.61
N ASN A 287 -4.24 2.54 17.04
CA ASN A 287 -3.06 2.15 17.82
C ASN A 287 -2.34 3.34 18.47
N VAL A 288 -2.37 4.51 17.84
CA VAL A 288 -1.73 5.74 18.34
C VAL A 288 -2.63 6.52 19.32
N ASN A 289 -3.93 6.67 19.01
CA ASN A 289 -4.80 7.61 19.73
C ASN A 289 -5.72 6.95 20.77
N SER A 290 -6.11 5.68 20.58
CA SER A 290 -7.12 5.02 21.43
C SER A 290 -6.56 3.86 22.23
N ARG A 291 -5.87 2.93 21.57
CA ARG A 291 -5.28 1.73 22.19
C ARG A 291 -3.95 2.03 22.89
N LEU A 292 -3.23 3.05 22.41
CA LEU A 292 -1.96 3.53 22.96
C LEU A 292 -0.88 2.43 23.03
N GLU A 293 -0.76 1.63 21.96
CA GLU A 293 0.31 0.62 21.85
C GLU A 293 1.61 1.22 21.31
N ILE A 294 1.47 2.26 20.49
CA ILE A 294 2.54 3.03 19.86
C ILE A 294 2.21 4.51 20.01
N THR A 295 3.22 5.36 19.96
CA THR A 295 3.06 6.82 20.04
C THR A 295 4.06 7.52 19.14
N PHE A 296 3.91 8.81 18.93
CA PHE A 296 4.92 9.59 18.19
C PHE A 296 6.26 9.51 18.91
N ASP A 297 7.35 9.33 18.17
CA ASP A 297 8.68 9.20 18.77
C ASP A 297 8.96 10.38 19.71
N THR A 298 9.24 10.03 20.96
CA THR A 298 9.48 10.99 22.04
C THR A 298 10.96 11.29 22.22
N VAL A 299 11.87 10.61 21.51
CA VAL A 299 13.30 10.89 21.63
C VAL A 299 13.66 12.11 20.78
N ARG A 300 13.13 12.18 19.57
CA ARG A 300 13.51 13.15 18.55
C ARG A 300 12.37 14.08 18.15
N TYR A 301 11.16 13.58 17.93
CA TYR A 301 10.09 14.37 17.31
C TYR A 301 9.22 15.10 18.34
N THR A 302 8.80 14.42 19.41
CA THR A 302 7.76 14.92 20.30
C THR A 302 8.16 15.01 21.78
N ASN A 303 7.44 15.84 22.53
CA ASN A 303 7.45 15.79 23.99
C ASN A 303 6.25 14.94 24.44
N PRO A 304 6.45 13.96 25.32
CA PRO A 304 5.37 13.15 25.83
C PRO A 304 4.52 13.92 26.86
N ASP A 305 3.27 13.51 26.99
CA ASP A 305 2.39 13.87 28.10
C ASP A 305 2.84 13.23 29.43
N GLU A 306 2.09 13.46 30.51
CA GLU A 306 2.40 12.91 31.84
C GLU A 306 2.34 11.37 31.89
N THR A 307 1.60 10.73 30.97
CA THR A 307 1.49 9.27 30.89
C THR A 307 2.64 8.64 30.12
N GLY A 308 3.37 9.42 29.32
CA GLY A 308 4.41 8.93 28.42
C GLY A 308 3.86 8.24 27.16
N LYS A 309 2.54 8.27 26.95
CA LYS A 309 1.87 7.49 25.90
C LYS A 309 1.28 8.33 24.78
N GLN A 310 1.17 9.64 24.97
CA GLN A 310 0.69 10.57 23.96
C GLN A 310 1.61 11.79 23.87
N ALA A 311 1.46 12.58 22.81
CA ALA A 311 2.14 13.86 22.73
C ALA A 311 1.52 14.86 23.73
N ASP A 312 2.36 15.71 24.32
CA ASP A 312 1.93 16.78 25.23
C ASP A 312 0.94 17.73 24.50
N PRO A 313 -0.30 17.91 24.98
CA PRO A 313 -1.29 18.73 24.28
C PRO A 313 -0.92 20.22 24.21
N LEU A 314 -0.11 20.72 25.14
CA LEU A 314 0.31 22.11 25.19
C LEU A 314 1.59 22.33 24.37
N ASN A 315 2.55 21.41 24.45
CA ASN A 315 3.85 21.53 23.81
C ASN A 315 4.34 20.20 23.19
N PRO A 316 3.66 19.68 22.16
CA PRO A 316 3.88 18.34 21.62
C PRO A 316 5.18 18.22 20.84
N VAL A 317 5.76 19.30 20.32
CA VAL A 317 6.92 19.23 19.41
C VAL A 317 8.23 19.45 20.15
N LYS A 318 9.15 18.49 19.99
CA LYS A 318 10.54 18.56 20.46
C LYS A 318 11.50 18.99 19.36
N LEU A 319 11.29 18.50 18.14
CA LEU A 319 12.12 18.80 16.98
C LEU A 319 12.15 20.30 16.70
N ARG A 320 13.34 20.84 16.40
CA ARG A 320 13.55 22.27 16.16
C ARG A 320 13.89 22.54 14.71
N ASP A 321 13.32 23.60 14.14
CA ASP A 321 13.70 24.11 12.82
C ASP A 321 15.19 24.48 12.83
N PRO A 322 16.03 23.93 11.94
CA PRO A 322 17.48 24.12 11.98
C PRO A 322 17.92 25.57 11.70
N ILE A 323 17.04 26.42 11.14
CA ILE A 323 17.35 27.83 10.88
C ILE A 323 17.06 28.71 12.10
N THR A 324 15.90 28.53 12.73
CA THR A 324 15.42 29.43 13.80
C THR A 324 15.59 28.85 15.20
N ASN A 325 15.82 27.55 15.33
CA ASN A 325 15.80 26.80 16.58
C ASN A 325 14.46 26.88 17.35
N ALA A 326 13.37 27.25 16.67
CA ALA A 326 12.01 27.20 17.20
C ALA A 326 11.42 25.78 17.04
N PRO A 327 10.41 25.38 17.85
CA PRO A 327 9.66 24.14 17.60
C PRO A 327 9.11 24.14 16.17
N ASP A 328 9.22 23.01 15.48
CA ASP A 328 8.80 22.92 14.08
C ASP A 328 7.27 23.04 13.93
N PRO A 329 6.75 24.05 13.21
CA PRO A 329 5.32 24.29 13.11
C PRO A 329 4.61 23.31 12.16
N VAL A 330 5.31 22.72 11.19
CA VAL A 330 4.74 21.75 10.25
C VAL A 330 4.43 20.46 10.99
N LEU A 331 5.40 19.98 11.76
CA LEU A 331 5.21 18.80 12.62
C LEU A 331 4.15 19.05 13.69
N ARG A 332 4.09 20.27 14.25
CA ARG A 332 3.05 20.65 15.23
C ARG A 332 1.66 20.51 14.62
N ALA A 333 1.44 21.11 13.45
CA ALA A 333 0.15 21.05 12.77
C ALA A 333 -0.26 19.62 12.44
N PHE A 334 0.69 18.78 12.00
CA PHE A 334 0.42 17.37 11.75
C PHE A 334 -0.02 16.62 13.02
N ILE A 335 0.72 16.76 14.13
CA ILE A 335 0.41 16.05 15.38
C ILE A 335 -0.95 16.48 15.92
N ASP A 336 -1.22 17.79 15.95
CA ASP A 336 -2.50 18.32 16.42
C ASP A 336 -3.66 17.76 15.58
N GLU A 337 -3.55 17.77 14.25
CA GLU A 337 -4.56 17.21 13.34
C GLU A 337 -4.75 15.70 13.58
N PHE A 338 -3.66 14.95 13.69
CA PHE A 338 -3.72 13.50 13.84
C PHE A 338 -4.35 13.08 15.18
N VAL A 339 -4.01 13.77 16.27
CA VAL A 339 -4.58 13.51 17.59
C VAL A 339 -6.06 13.90 17.65
N GLU A 340 -6.43 15.05 17.06
CA GLU A 340 -7.83 15.50 16.99
C GLU A 340 -8.71 14.50 16.22
N ALA A 341 -8.16 13.90 15.16
CA ALA A 341 -8.87 12.94 14.32
C ALA A 341 -9.12 11.57 14.98
N LYS A 342 -8.47 11.26 16.12
CA LYS A 342 -8.61 10.00 16.86
C LYS A 342 -8.39 8.77 15.95
N ASP A 343 -9.38 7.90 15.82
CA ASP A 343 -9.28 6.66 15.03
C ASP A 343 -9.45 6.92 13.51
N SER A 344 -9.76 8.15 13.12
CA SER A 344 -10.11 8.54 11.75
C SER A 344 -9.14 9.56 11.11
N PRO A 345 -7.81 9.36 11.16
CA PRO A 345 -6.87 10.33 10.63
C PRO A 345 -6.94 10.44 9.10
N PHE A 346 -6.57 11.61 8.57
CA PHE A 346 -6.24 11.75 7.16
C PHE A 346 -4.83 11.23 6.91
N LEU A 347 -4.68 10.38 5.89
CA LEU A 347 -3.36 9.92 5.44
C LEU A 347 -3.01 10.62 4.13
N THR A 348 -1.90 11.35 4.13
CA THR A 348 -1.39 12.02 2.92
C THR A 348 -0.68 11.01 2.03
N ILE A 349 -1.13 10.92 0.78
CA ILE A 349 -0.55 10.04 -0.24
C ILE A 349 0.58 10.74 -0.97
N VAL A 350 0.31 11.93 -1.51
CA VAL A 350 1.28 12.84 -2.13
C VAL A 350 0.85 14.28 -1.87
N SER A 351 1.79 15.21 -1.96
CA SER A 351 1.53 16.62 -1.71
C SER A 351 2.39 17.54 -2.57
N GLN A 352 1.94 18.78 -2.69
CA GLN A 352 2.73 19.86 -3.27
C GLN A 352 4.09 20.02 -2.58
N ARG A 353 4.14 19.79 -1.26
CA ARG A 353 5.35 19.81 -0.44
C ARG A 353 6.37 18.76 -0.89
N GLU A 354 5.91 17.53 -1.16
CA GLU A 354 6.75 16.45 -1.69
C GLU A 354 7.32 16.81 -3.08
N MET A 355 6.55 17.50 -3.93
CA MET A 355 7.04 17.93 -5.25
C MET A 355 8.19 18.94 -5.14
N TYR A 356 8.09 19.91 -4.24
CA TYR A 356 9.20 20.82 -3.96
C TYR A 356 10.42 20.07 -3.39
N LEU A 357 10.21 19.06 -2.54
CA LEU A 357 11.30 18.25 -1.99
C LEU A 357 12.00 17.41 -3.06
N ILE A 358 11.27 16.81 -4.00
CA ILE A 358 11.85 16.08 -5.15
C ILE A 358 12.73 17.03 -5.97
N LEU A 359 12.21 18.20 -6.33
CA LEU A 359 12.96 19.19 -7.13
C LEU A 359 14.17 19.77 -6.36
N ALA A 360 14.02 20.03 -5.06
CA ALA A 360 15.11 20.50 -4.21
C ALA A 360 16.23 19.44 -4.16
N GLU A 361 15.87 18.18 -3.91
CA GLU A 361 16.81 17.07 -3.87
C GLU A 361 17.54 16.88 -5.20
N GLY A 362 16.82 16.87 -6.32
CA GLY A 362 17.41 16.78 -7.65
C GLY A 362 18.37 17.93 -7.97
N ALA A 363 18.02 19.16 -7.57
CA ALA A 363 18.90 20.31 -7.71
C ALA A 363 20.17 20.18 -6.85
N LEU A 364 20.05 19.71 -5.61
CA LEU A 364 21.21 19.49 -4.73
C LEU A 364 22.13 18.39 -5.27
N ALA A 365 21.57 17.29 -5.76
CA ALA A 365 22.30 16.20 -6.40
C ALA A 365 23.07 16.65 -7.65
N ALA A 366 22.52 17.60 -8.41
CA ALA A 366 23.16 18.19 -9.58
C ALA A 366 24.20 19.30 -9.25
N GLY A 367 24.43 19.61 -7.96
CA GLY A 367 25.28 20.74 -7.56
C GLY A 367 24.66 22.12 -7.88
N ASN A 368 23.36 22.17 -8.16
CA ASN A 368 22.62 23.40 -8.44
C ASN A 368 22.08 24.03 -7.14
N THR A 369 22.96 24.73 -6.42
CA THR A 369 22.62 25.40 -5.15
C THR A 369 21.51 26.46 -5.31
N ALA A 370 21.47 27.15 -6.44
CA ALA A 370 20.41 28.13 -6.72
C ALA A 370 19.05 27.44 -6.86
N GLY A 371 18.98 26.35 -7.63
CA GLY A 371 17.78 25.53 -7.76
C GLY A 371 17.30 24.97 -6.43
N PHE A 372 18.21 24.41 -5.61
CA PHE A 372 17.87 23.95 -4.26
C PHE A 372 17.26 25.07 -3.41
N THR A 373 17.90 26.25 -3.40
CA THR A 373 17.46 27.41 -2.63
C THR A 373 16.08 27.90 -3.08
N THR A 374 15.79 27.89 -4.38
CA THR A 374 14.47 28.24 -4.90
C THR A 374 13.40 27.28 -4.37
N GLN A 375 13.58 25.97 -4.55
CA GLN A 375 12.55 24.99 -4.22
C GLN A 375 12.33 24.87 -2.70
N ILE A 376 13.40 24.86 -1.91
CA ILE A 376 13.28 24.77 -0.45
C ILE A 376 12.60 26.02 0.15
N ASN A 377 12.79 27.19 -0.45
CA ASN A 377 12.14 28.42 0.01
C ASN A 377 10.68 28.50 -0.43
N LEU A 378 10.31 27.92 -1.57
CA LEU A 378 8.90 27.77 -1.96
C LEU A 378 8.16 26.85 -0.99
N LEU A 379 8.79 25.75 -0.56
CA LEU A 379 8.27 24.88 0.50
C LEU A 379 8.10 25.65 1.82
N ARG A 380 9.18 26.27 2.32
CA ARG A 380 9.17 26.99 3.61
C ARG A 380 8.19 28.16 3.64
N ALA A 381 7.91 28.77 2.49
CA ALA A 381 6.93 29.85 2.38
C ALA A 381 5.49 29.39 2.65
N LEU A 382 5.16 28.09 2.48
CA LEU A 382 3.82 27.56 2.77
C LEU A 382 3.45 27.72 4.25
N ASP A 383 4.43 27.73 5.15
CA ASP A 383 4.24 27.88 6.59
C ASP A 383 4.78 29.20 7.14
N GLY A 384 5.17 30.13 6.26
CA GLY A 384 5.76 31.41 6.65
C GLY A 384 7.11 31.27 7.39
N LEU A 385 7.84 30.18 7.17
CA LEU A 385 9.13 29.93 7.80
C LEU A 385 10.22 30.85 7.26
N THR A 386 11.25 31.09 8.08
CA THR A 386 12.41 31.92 7.68
C THR A 386 13.09 31.32 6.45
N PRO A 387 13.30 32.08 5.35
CA PRO A 387 13.94 31.56 4.15
C PRO A 387 15.37 31.05 4.41
N TYR A 388 15.72 29.96 3.75
CA TYR A 388 17.08 29.48 3.62
C TYR A 388 17.91 30.41 2.72
N SER A 389 19.08 30.79 3.23
CA SER A 389 20.10 31.60 2.56
C SER A 389 21.52 31.04 2.76
N GLY A 390 21.64 29.78 3.19
CA GLY A 390 22.93 29.14 3.48
C GLY A 390 23.30 29.10 4.96
N GLN A 391 22.35 29.34 5.87
CA GLN A 391 22.62 29.37 7.33
C GLN A 391 23.03 28.01 7.90
N VAL A 392 22.61 26.93 7.25
CA VAL A 392 22.92 25.53 7.59
C VAL A 392 23.34 24.77 6.33
N ALA A 393 23.93 23.57 6.47
CA ALA A 393 24.23 22.75 5.31
C ALA A 393 22.95 22.37 4.56
N ALA A 394 22.93 22.54 3.22
CA ALA A 394 21.76 22.27 2.39
C ALA A 394 21.20 20.85 2.58
N ARG A 395 22.08 19.84 2.68
CA ARG A 395 21.68 18.46 2.94
C ARG A 395 21.03 18.28 4.31
N THR A 396 21.51 18.96 5.35
CA THR A 396 20.90 18.93 6.68
C THR A 396 19.49 19.52 6.64
N LEU A 397 19.30 20.64 5.95
CA LEU A 397 17.98 21.25 5.78
C LEU A 397 17.05 20.33 4.97
N LEU A 398 17.53 19.74 3.87
CA LEU A 398 16.73 18.80 3.07
C LEU A 398 16.23 17.63 3.93
N ILE A 399 17.11 17.01 4.72
CA ILE A 399 16.74 15.89 5.60
C ILE A 399 15.70 16.33 6.62
N HIS A 400 15.87 17.51 7.24
CA HIS A 400 14.89 18.06 8.18
C HIS A 400 13.53 18.26 7.53
N GLU A 401 13.49 18.96 6.39
CA GLU A 401 12.26 19.29 5.69
C GLU A 401 11.56 18.02 5.19
N ARG A 402 12.29 17.01 4.73
CA ARG A 402 11.71 15.70 4.41
C ARG A 402 11.10 15.02 5.65
N SER A 403 11.81 15.00 6.78
CA SER A 403 11.33 14.38 8.02
C SER A 403 10.02 14.99 8.54
N VAL A 404 9.81 16.30 8.39
CA VAL A 404 8.58 16.96 8.91
C VAL A 404 7.45 17.02 7.88
N ASN A 405 7.75 17.20 6.60
CA ASN A 405 6.72 17.31 5.57
C ASN A 405 6.23 15.95 5.04
N LEU A 406 6.99 14.87 5.23
CA LEU A 406 6.65 13.50 4.82
C LEU A 406 6.32 12.58 6.01
N TYR A 407 6.13 13.16 7.20
CA TYR A 407 5.91 12.43 8.44
C TYR A 407 4.63 11.57 8.38
N LEU A 408 4.73 10.29 8.78
CA LEU A 408 3.71 9.23 8.68
C LEU A 408 3.14 9.03 7.27
N GLN A 409 3.96 9.23 6.24
CA GLN A 409 3.58 8.99 4.85
C GLN A 409 4.26 7.75 4.26
N GLY A 410 5.00 6.96 5.04
CA GLY A 410 5.60 5.72 4.52
C GLY A 410 6.89 5.93 3.71
N ARG A 411 7.64 6.99 3.99
CA ARG A 411 8.93 7.30 3.33
C ARG A 411 10.15 7.14 4.26
N ALA A 412 9.92 7.20 5.57
CA ALA A 412 10.98 7.42 6.56
C ALA A 412 12.02 6.31 6.59
N LEU A 413 11.65 5.03 6.42
CA LEU A 413 12.60 3.92 6.52
C LEU A 413 13.69 3.99 5.45
N ASN A 414 13.29 4.18 4.20
CA ASN A 414 14.20 4.33 3.08
C ASN A 414 15.05 5.62 3.20
N ASP A 415 14.48 6.71 3.73
CA ASP A 415 15.23 7.93 4.03
C ASP A 415 16.26 7.71 5.14
N LEU A 416 15.93 6.97 6.21
CA LEU A 416 16.88 6.60 7.27
C LEU A 416 18.07 5.83 6.67
N TYR A 417 17.79 4.77 5.90
CA TYR A 417 18.85 3.95 5.29
C TYR A 417 19.73 4.74 4.35
N ARG A 418 19.16 5.43 3.35
CA ARG A 418 19.97 6.10 2.34
C ARG A 418 20.80 7.23 2.94
N PHE A 419 20.27 7.95 3.92
CA PHE A 419 21.02 9.01 4.59
C PHE A 419 21.99 8.50 5.66
N GLY A 420 22.05 7.19 5.93
CA GLY A 420 22.92 6.60 6.95
C GLY A 420 22.52 7.02 8.37
N ARG A 421 21.21 7.17 8.61
CA ARG A 421 20.63 7.57 9.89
C ARG A 421 19.98 6.36 10.56
N GLN A 422 19.84 6.44 11.87
CA GLN A 422 19.32 5.36 12.69
C GLN A 422 18.14 5.88 13.49
N ALA A 423 17.09 5.06 13.62
CA ALA A 423 16.03 5.34 14.57
C ALA A 423 16.58 5.17 16.00
N PRO A 424 16.09 5.95 16.98
CA PRO A 424 16.57 5.85 18.36
C PRO A 424 16.30 4.49 19.02
N GLY A 425 15.25 3.79 18.59
CA GLY A 425 14.84 2.50 19.14
C GLY A 425 15.67 1.31 18.69
N TRP A 426 16.37 1.42 17.55
CA TRP A 426 17.07 0.31 16.91
C TRP A 426 18.22 -0.25 17.77
N ASP A 427 18.17 -1.55 18.02
CA ASP A 427 19.16 -2.26 18.84
C ASP A 427 20.34 -2.77 18.00
N VAL A 428 21.52 -2.80 18.62
CA VAL A 428 22.74 -3.29 17.96
C VAL A 428 22.59 -4.78 17.62
N GLY A 429 22.78 -5.12 16.35
CA GLY A 429 22.70 -6.48 15.85
C GLY A 429 21.39 -6.80 15.11
N GLU A 430 20.38 -5.93 15.23
CA GLU A 430 19.12 -6.07 14.51
C GLU A 430 19.27 -5.73 13.02
N ASP A 431 18.33 -6.22 12.20
CA ASP A 431 18.43 -6.16 10.75
C ASP A 431 18.40 -4.73 10.19
N ALA A 432 17.70 -3.79 10.83
CA ALA A 432 17.71 -2.39 10.42
C ALA A 432 19.11 -1.77 10.43
N LEU A 433 20.00 -2.24 11.32
CA LEU A 433 21.38 -1.78 11.40
C LEU A 433 22.37 -2.64 10.61
N THR A 434 22.14 -3.95 10.56
CA THR A 434 23.05 -4.89 9.91
C THR A 434 22.79 -5.06 8.41
N CYS A 435 21.58 -4.74 7.95
CA CYS A 435 21.13 -4.82 6.57
C CYS A 435 20.42 -3.54 6.10
N PRO A 436 21.10 -2.37 6.00
CA PRO A 436 20.47 -1.14 5.52
C PRO A 436 19.80 -1.34 4.15
N GLY A 437 18.54 -0.91 4.02
CA GLY A 437 17.71 -1.16 2.83
C GLY A 437 16.81 -2.40 2.93
N ILE A 438 16.82 -3.12 4.06
CA ILE A 438 15.86 -4.20 4.33
C ILE A 438 14.45 -3.65 4.51
N LEU A 439 13.45 -4.35 3.98
CA LEU A 439 12.04 -4.04 4.15
C LEU A 439 11.29 -5.25 4.74
N PHE A 440 9.97 -5.17 4.85
CA PHE A 440 9.18 -6.28 5.36
C PHE A 440 9.30 -7.50 4.45
N THR A 441 9.44 -8.66 5.08
CA THR A 441 9.39 -9.92 4.35
C THR A 441 7.95 -10.40 4.23
N ILE A 442 7.70 -11.36 3.34
CA ILE A 442 6.40 -12.02 3.32
C ILE A 442 6.24 -12.82 4.61
N THR A 443 5.11 -12.59 5.25
CA THR A 443 4.83 -13.08 6.58
C THR A 443 4.39 -14.54 6.60
N VAL A 444 4.43 -15.12 7.80
CA VAL A 444 4.23 -16.55 8.03
C VAL A 444 2.90 -17.08 7.48
N SER A 445 1.80 -16.31 7.53
CA SER A 445 0.50 -16.80 7.06
C SER A 445 0.50 -17.07 5.56
N GLU A 446 1.07 -16.18 4.75
CA GLU A 446 1.17 -16.38 3.30
C GLU A 446 2.14 -17.51 2.98
N ARG A 447 3.30 -17.57 3.65
CA ARG A 447 4.30 -18.63 3.45
C ARG A 447 3.74 -20.03 3.73
N LEU A 448 2.86 -20.17 4.73
CA LEU A 448 2.24 -21.45 5.06
C LEU A 448 1.07 -21.79 4.12
N ALA A 449 0.35 -20.79 3.61
CA ALA A 449 -0.84 -20.99 2.78
C ALA A 449 -0.52 -21.16 1.29
N ASN A 450 0.54 -20.51 0.80
CA ASN A 450 0.89 -20.48 -0.62
C ASN A 450 1.89 -21.60 -0.96
N PRO A 451 1.49 -22.64 -1.72
CA PRO A 451 2.36 -23.76 -2.06
C PRO A 451 3.46 -23.38 -3.08
N ASN A 452 3.34 -22.24 -3.76
CA ASN A 452 4.31 -21.78 -4.74
C ASN A 452 5.47 -21.00 -4.10
N PHE A 453 5.39 -20.77 -2.79
CA PHE A 453 6.49 -20.23 -2.06
C PHE A 453 7.66 -21.21 -2.06
N SER A 454 8.61 -20.97 -2.95
CA SER A 454 9.94 -21.53 -2.80
C SER A 454 10.57 -20.93 -1.54
N ASP A 455 11.46 -21.65 -0.86
CA ASP A 455 12.29 -21.13 0.25
C ASP A 455 13.30 -20.06 -0.23
N SER A 456 12.88 -19.21 -1.17
CA SER A 456 13.68 -18.12 -1.68
C SER A 456 14.12 -17.25 -0.51
N PRO A 457 15.42 -16.94 -0.43
CA PRO A 457 15.94 -16.07 0.60
C PRO A 457 15.16 -14.75 0.56
N SER A 458 14.52 -14.39 1.67
CA SER A 458 14.04 -13.02 1.91
C SER A 458 15.20 -12.03 1.66
N GLY A 459 14.92 -10.73 1.53
CA GLY A 459 15.98 -9.70 1.53
C GLY A 459 17.03 -9.92 2.64
N ALA A 460 16.58 -10.49 3.76
CA ALA A 460 17.38 -11.05 4.86
C ALA A 460 18.57 -11.91 4.38
N ALA A 461 18.37 -12.88 3.48
CA ALA A 461 19.45 -13.78 3.10
C ALA A 461 20.39 -13.22 2.00
N ALA A 462 20.06 -12.07 1.38
CA ALA A 462 21.07 -11.26 0.68
C ALA A 462 22.05 -10.59 1.66
N CYS A 463 21.61 -10.36 2.91
CA CYS A 463 22.41 -9.88 4.02
C CYS A 463 22.93 -11.00 4.95
N GLY A 464 22.72 -12.27 4.59
CA GLY A 464 23.13 -13.43 5.40
C GLY A 464 22.33 -13.64 6.69
N LEU A 465 21.10 -13.12 6.74
CA LEU A 465 20.12 -13.24 7.82
C LEU A 465 19.11 -14.38 7.57
#